data_AF-A0A1L8Z8X3-F1
#
_entry.id   AF-A0A1L8Z8X3-F1
#
_cell.length_a   1.000
_cell.length_b   1.000
_cell.length_c   1.000
_cell.angle_alpha   90.00
_cell.angle_beta   90.00
_cell.angle_gamma   90.00
#
_symmetry.space_group_name_H-M   'P 1'
#
loop_
_entity.id
_entity.type
_entity.pdbx_description
1 polymer ?
#
loop_
_entity_poly.entity_id
_entity_poly.type
_entity_poly.pdbx_seq_one_letter_code
_entity_poly.pdbx_strand_id
1 'polypeptide(L)'
;MQNNTIGLGLNLLFSLTNIAKTDTNIDHNYINTFSKVIDFFYKTYISTLKSMETAESMKIFEEIQDILKYNIDIIEAISADKNKKIITSLKATRNKIMKEYIKMLKRSENA
;
A
#
# COMPACT_ATOMS: atom_id res chain seq x y z
N MET A 1 13.57 8.35 3.98
CA MET A 1 13.82 8.01 2.56
C MET A 1 14.32 9.24 1.85
N GLN A 2 15.23 9.10 0.89
CA GLN A 2 15.67 10.22 0.04
C GLN A 2 14.46 10.89 -0.62
N ASN A 3 14.55 12.20 -0.88
CA ASN A 3 13.57 13.04 -1.58
C ASN A 3 13.34 12.60 -3.04
N ASN A 4 12.99 11.34 -3.27
CA ASN A 4 12.54 10.83 -4.56
C ASN A 4 11.00 10.72 -4.55
N THR A 5 10.40 10.73 -5.73
CA THR A 5 8.94 10.78 -5.88
C THR A 5 8.24 9.59 -5.23
N ILE A 6 8.92 8.44 -5.13
CA ILE A 6 8.41 7.25 -4.44
C ILE A 6 8.30 7.50 -2.93
N GLY A 7 9.34 8.08 -2.32
CA GLY A 7 9.32 8.46 -0.90
C GLY A 7 8.22 9.46 -0.57
N LEU A 8 7.95 10.42 -1.45
CA LEU A 8 6.80 11.33 -1.30
C LEU A 8 5.47 10.57 -1.34
N GLY A 9 5.32 9.62 -2.26
CA GLY A 9 4.14 8.76 -2.34
C GLY A 9 3.92 7.90 -1.10
N LEU A 10 4.99 7.33 -0.55
CA LEU A 10 4.93 6.55 0.70
C LEU A 10 4.59 7.42 1.89
N ASN A 11 5.20 8.60 2.01
CA ASN A 11 4.88 9.55 3.08
C ASN A 11 3.40 9.97 3.06
N LEU A 12 2.81 10.16 1.87
CA LEU A 12 1.39 10.45 1.73
C LEU A 12 0.53 9.28 2.23
N LEU A 13 0.86 8.04 1.82
CA LEU A 13 0.16 6.84 2.27
C LEU A 13 0.27 6.64 3.79
N PHE A 14 1.45 6.87 4.38
CA PHE A 14 1.65 6.85 5.83
C PHE A 14 0.82 7.92 6.54
N SER A 15 0.80 9.15 6.01
CA SER A 15 0.04 10.26 6.60
C SER A 15 -1.46 9.96 6.62
N LEU A 16 -2.01 9.44 5.51
CA LEU A 16 -3.41 8.99 5.44
C LEU A 16 -3.68 7.89 6.48
N THR A 17 -2.79 6.90 6.56
CA THR A 17 -2.93 5.80 7.53
C THR A 17 -2.91 6.29 8.97
N ASN A 18 -2.06 7.26 9.29
CA ASN A 18 -1.96 7.81 10.64
C ASN A 18 -3.21 8.61 11.01
N ILE A 19 -3.77 9.39 10.08
CA ILE A 19 -5.09 10.03 10.27
C ILE A 19 -6.11 8.96 10.62
N ALA A 20 -6.12 7.85 9.88
CA ALA A 20 -7.09 6.79 10.11
C ALA A 20 -6.93 6.03 11.42
N LYS A 21 -5.72 6.00 11.98
CA LYS A 21 -5.46 5.41 13.31
C LYS A 21 -5.98 6.28 14.44
N THR A 22 -5.97 7.59 14.25
CA THR A 22 -6.35 8.57 15.29
C THR A 22 -7.81 9.00 15.21
N ASP A 23 -8.42 8.92 14.03
CA ASP A 23 -9.79 9.35 13.79
C ASP A 23 -10.77 8.17 13.99
N THR A 24 -11.72 8.34 14.90
CA THR A 24 -12.78 7.35 15.16
C THR A 24 -13.90 7.39 14.13
N ASN A 25 -13.94 8.40 13.26
CA ASN A 25 -15.00 8.66 12.28
C ASN A 25 -14.50 8.53 10.84
N ILE A 26 -13.83 7.41 10.51
CA ILE A 26 -13.48 7.09 9.12
C ILE A 26 -14.75 6.99 8.29
N ASP A 27 -14.90 7.91 7.34
CA ASP A 27 -16.05 7.98 6.45
C ASP A 27 -15.72 7.40 5.06
N HIS A 28 -16.72 7.40 4.19
CA HIS A 28 -16.55 6.94 2.81
C HIS A 28 -15.55 7.79 2.00
N ASN A 29 -15.32 9.06 2.37
CA ASN A 29 -14.37 9.92 1.67
C ASN A 29 -12.94 9.47 1.93
N TYR A 30 -12.61 9.13 3.18
CA TYR A 30 -11.32 8.52 3.50
C TYR A 30 -11.10 7.25 2.67
N ILE A 31 -12.06 6.33 2.73
CA ILE A 31 -11.97 5.01 2.08
C ILE A 31 -11.73 5.16 0.57
N ASN A 32 -12.52 6.02 -0.08
CA ASN A 32 -12.39 6.31 -1.50
C ASN A 32 -11.04 6.97 -1.84
N THR A 33 -10.60 7.91 -1.01
CA THR A 33 -9.32 8.62 -1.21
C THR A 33 -8.16 7.66 -1.08
N PHE A 34 -8.09 6.91 0.03
CA PHE A 34 -7.04 5.91 0.25
C PHE A 34 -6.99 4.89 -0.89
N SER A 35 -8.16 4.35 -1.30
CA SER A 35 -8.22 3.38 -2.40
C SER A 35 -7.71 3.93 -3.73
N LYS A 36 -7.93 5.22 -4.03
CA LYS A 36 -7.42 5.85 -5.25
C LYS A 36 -5.92 6.13 -5.15
N VAL A 37 -5.44 6.61 -4.00
CA VAL A 37 -4.02 6.92 -3.78
C VAL A 37 -3.18 5.65 -3.88
N ILE A 38 -3.60 4.53 -3.29
CA ILE A 38 -2.85 3.28 -3.38
C ILE A 38 -2.85 2.68 -4.78
N ASP A 39 -3.97 2.78 -5.51
CA ASP A 39 -4.06 2.34 -6.91
C ASP A 39 -3.14 3.18 -7.82
N PHE A 40 -3.13 4.51 -7.62
CA PHE A 40 -2.22 5.42 -8.31
C PHE A 40 -0.76 5.11 -7.99
N PHE A 41 -0.42 4.93 -6.71
CA PHE A 41 0.92 4.60 -6.26
C PHE A 41 1.40 3.30 -6.93
N TYR A 42 0.58 2.25 -6.86
CA TYR A 42 0.91 0.95 -7.45
C TYR A 42 1.15 1.09 -8.96
N LYS A 43 0.23 1.71 -9.70
CA LYS A 43 0.35 1.85 -11.17
C LYS A 43 1.57 2.67 -11.58
N THR A 44 1.89 3.71 -10.81
CA THR A 44 2.99 4.63 -11.13
C THR A 44 4.35 4.04 -10.80
N TYR A 45 4.49 3.40 -9.62
CA TYR A 45 5.81 3.08 -9.08
C TYR A 45 6.18 1.60 -9.15
N ILE A 46 5.24 0.68 -9.43
CA ILE A 46 5.55 -0.76 -9.40
C ILE A 46 6.66 -1.16 -10.38
N SER A 47 6.70 -0.57 -11.57
CA SER A 47 7.75 -0.83 -12.56
C SER A 47 9.11 -0.29 -12.09
N THR A 48 9.12 0.91 -11.50
CA THR A 48 10.33 1.53 -10.93
C THR A 48 10.87 0.72 -9.76
N LEU A 49 10.01 0.23 -8.87
CA LEU A 49 10.41 -0.62 -7.74
C LEU A 49 11.06 -1.92 -8.22
N LYS A 50 10.60 -2.50 -9.34
CA LYS A 50 11.20 -3.72 -9.92
C LYS A 50 12.60 -3.52 -10.49
N SER A 51 12.95 -2.29 -10.88
CA SER A 51 14.26 -1.94 -11.45
C SER A 51 15.22 -1.29 -10.44
N MET A 52 14.71 -0.94 -9.26
CA MET A 52 15.47 -0.35 -8.17
C MET A 52 16.37 -1.41 -7.50
N GLU A 53 17.36 -0.94 -6.73
CA GLU A 53 18.19 -1.81 -5.89
C GLU A 53 17.29 -2.71 -5.02
N THR A 54 17.67 -4.00 -4.90
CA THR A 54 16.82 -5.01 -4.29
C THR A 54 16.53 -4.71 -2.83
N ALA A 55 17.51 -4.25 -2.04
CA ALA A 55 17.30 -3.89 -0.64
C ALA A 55 16.34 -2.70 -0.45
N GLU A 56 16.50 -1.64 -1.25
CA GLU A 56 15.66 -0.44 -1.17
C GLU A 56 14.20 -0.75 -1.57
N SER A 57 14.02 -1.47 -2.68
CA SER A 57 12.69 -1.86 -3.16
C SER A 57 11.98 -2.84 -2.22
N MET A 58 12.69 -3.81 -1.63
CA MET A 58 12.12 -4.72 -0.63
C MET A 58 11.57 -3.98 0.58
N LYS A 59 12.34 -3.04 1.12
CA LYS A 59 11.90 -2.19 2.23
C LYS A 59 10.62 -1.43 1.89
N ILE A 60 10.55 -0.85 0.69
CA ILE A 60 9.36 -0.13 0.23
C ILE A 60 8.15 -1.07 0.11
N PHE A 61 8.35 -2.29 -0.39
CA PHE A 61 7.26 -3.27 -0.47
C PHE A 61 6.74 -3.67 0.92
N GLU A 62 7.61 -3.87 1.89
CA GLU A 62 7.22 -4.16 3.28
C GLU A 62 6.39 -3.02 3.86
N GLU A 63 6.87 -1.77 3.74
CA GLU A 63 6.15 -0.59 4.22
C GLU A 63 4.75 -0.46 3.61
N ILE A 64 4.60 -0.70 2.30
CA ILE A 64 3.29 -0.64 1.63
C ILE A 64 2.36 -1.77 2.09
N GLN A 65 2.90 -2.97 2.31
CA GLN A 65 2.09 -4.09 2.79
C GLN A 65 1.52 -3.82 4.18
N ASP A 66 2.33 -3.25 5.06
CA ASP A 66 1.89 -2.86 6.40
C ASP A 66 0.81 -1.77 6.33
N ILE A 67 1.01 -0.74 5.52
CA ILE A 67 0.00 0.31 5.26
C ILE A 67 -1.32 -0.31 4.77
N LEU A 68 -1.26 -1.18 3.77
CA LEU A 68 -2.45 -1.83 3.22
C LEU A 68 -3.15 -2.70 4.26
N LYS A 69 -2.40 -3.45 5.07
CA LYS A 69 -2.95 -4.29 6.13
C LYS A 69 -3.72 -3.43 7.15
N TYR A 70 -3.07 -2.42 7.72
CA TYR A 70 -3.71 -1.54 8.72
C TYR A 70 -4.98 -0.88 8.18
N ASN A 71 -4.95 -0.37 6.95
CA ASN A 71 -6.12 0.30 6.37
C ASN A 71 -7.25 -0.67 6.04
N ILE A 72 -6.95 -1.87 5.55
CA ILE A 72 -7.98 -2.88 5.33
C ILE A 72 -8.64 -3.23 6.66
N ASP A 73 -7.87 -3.44 7.72
CA ASP A 73 -8.39 -3.80 9.05
C ASP A 73 -9.30 -2.69 9.61
N ILE A 74 -8.90 -1.42 9.48
CA ILE A 74 -9.71 -0.25 9.88
C ILE A 74 -11.03 -0.19 9.08
N ILE A 75 -10.97 -0.36 7.76
CA ILE A 75 -12.14 -0.28 6.89
C ILE A 75 -13.12 -1.43 7.15
N GLU A 76 -12.59 -2.63 7.40
CA GLU A 76 -13.38 -3.81 7.75
C GLU A 76 -14.10 -3.63 9.09
N ALA A 77 -13.43 -3.08 10.10
CA ALA A 77 -14.03 -2.83 11.41
C ALA A 77 -15.21 -1.84 11.37
N ILE A 78 -15.17 -0.86 10.47
CA ILE A 78 -16.13 0.25 10.45
C ILE A 78 -17.33 -0.05 9.56
N SER A 79 -17.12 -0.69 8.40
CA SER A 79 -18.23 -0.95 7.47
C SER A 79 -17.88 -2.00 6.42
N ALA A 80 -17.63 -3.25 6.87
CA ALA A 80 -17.32 -4.39 6.02
C ALA A 80 -18.32 -4.58 4.86
N ASP A 81 -19.62 -4.55 5.13
CA ASP A 81 -20.63 -4.85 4.11
C ASP A 81 -20.80 -3.74 3.07
N LYS A 82 -20.83 -2.46 3.49
CA LYS A 82 -20.99 -1.34 2.54
C LYS A 82 -19.75 -1.13 1.68
N ASN A 83 -18.57 -1.51 2.16
CA ASN A 83 -17.30 -1.28 1.47
C ASN A 83 -16.68 -2.57 0.89
N LYS A 84 -17.43 -3.68 0.84
CA LYS A 84 -16.94 -4.99 0.40
C LYS A 84 -16.18 -4.95 -0.93
N LYS A 85 -16.67 -4.18 -1.90
CA LYS A 85 -16.03 -4.03 -3.22
C LYS A 85 -14.67 -3.33 -3.11
N ILE A 86 -14.57 -2.26 -2.31
CA ILE A 86 -13.32 -1.52 -2.11
C ILE A 86 -12.33 -2.39 -1.32
N ILE A 87 -12.76 -3.03 -0.24
CA ILE A 87 -11.94 -3.96 0.55
C ILE A 87 -11.37 -5.07 -0.36
N THR A 88 -12.20 -5.64 -1.23
CA THR A 88 -11.75 -6.66 -2.19
C THR A 88 -10.68 -6.12 -3.14
N SER A 89 -10.85 -4.89 -3.64
CA SER A 89 -9.86 -4.22 -4.49
C SER A 89 -8.53 -3.97 -3.75
N LEU A 90 -8.59 -3.51 -2.50
CA LEU A 90 -7.42 -3.29 -1.65
C LEU A 90 -6.67 -4.60 -1.37
N LYS A 91 -7.38 -5.67 -1.02
CA LYS A 91 -6.81 -7.01 -0.84
C LYS A 91 -6.17 -7.52 -2.13
N ALA A 92 -6.79 -7.30 -3.28
CA ALA A 92 -6.22 -7.66 -4.58
C ALA A 92 -4.91 -6.89 -4.86
N THR A 93 -4.87 -5.61 -4.54
CA THR A 93 -3.67 -4.76 -4.67
C THR A 93 -2.54 -5.24 -3.75
N ARG A 94 -2.84 -5.50 -2.48
CA ARG A 94 -1.89 -6.09 -1.52
C ARG A 94 -1.32 -7.42 -2.04
N ASN A 95 -2.17 -8.29 -2.59
CA ASN A 95 -1.74 -9.58 -3.13
C ASN A 95 -0.84 -9.41 -4.38
N LYS A 96 -1.10 -8.42 -5.24
CA LYS A 96 -0.21 -8.10 -6.36
C LYS A 96 1.16 -7.64 -5.87
N ILE A 97 1.19 -6.75 -4.88
CA ILE A 97 2.44 -6.27 -4.26
C ILE A 97 3.23 -7.44 -3.65
N MET A 98 2.57 -8.29 -2.86
CA MET A 98 3.20 -9.48 -2.27
C MET A 98 3.79 -10.41 -3.33
N LYS A 99 3.09 -10.62 -4.45
CA LYS A 99 3.61 -11.42 -5.56
C LYS A 99 4.89 -10.83 -6.16
N GLU A 100 4.98 -9.50 -6.28
CA GLU A 100 6.20 -8.85 -6.78
C GLU A 100 7.33 -8.90 -5.76
N TYR A 101 7.04 -8.70 -4.48
CA TYR A 101 8.00 -8.87 -3.38
C TYR A 101 8.62 -10.29 -3.37
N ILE A 102 7.80 -11.35 -3.44
CA ILE A 102 8.28 -12.74 -3.49
C ILE A 102 9.17 -13.00 -4.71
N LYS A 103 8.84 -12.42 -5.87
CA LYS A 103 9.69 -12.56 -7.07
C LYS A 103 11.05 -11.90 -6.87
N MET A 104 11.11 -10.79 -6.15
CA MET A 104 12.37 -10.10 -5.86
C MET A 104 13.22 -10.84 -4.85
N LEU A 105 12.62 -11.38 -3.78
CA LEU A 105 13.32 -12.26 -2.83
C LEU A 105 13.99 -13.45 -3.53
N LYS A 106 13.26 -14.13 -4.43
CA LYS A 106 13.82 -15.24 -5.21
C LYS A 106 14.94 -14.81 -6.16
N ARG A 107 14.96 -13.55 -6.63
CA ARG A 107 16.06 -13.05 -7.47
C ARG A 107 17.31 -12.80 -6.62
N SER A 108 17.17 -12.23 -5.43
CA SER A 108 18.31 -12.01 -4.53
C SER A 108 18.92 -13.30 -3.99
N GLU A 109 18.13 -14.36 -3.81
CA GLU A 109 18.65 -15.67 -3.37
C GLU A 109 19.47 -16.39 -4.47
N ASN A 110 19.24 -16.04 -5.74
CA ASN A 110 19.90 -16.65 -6.90
C ASN A 110 21.00 -15.75 -7.51
N ALA A 111 21.33 -14.63 -6.88
CA ALA A 111 22.35 -13.67 -7.31
C ALA A 111 23.60 -13.79 -6.43
#